data_AF-A0A507D6V4-F1
#
_entry.id   AF-A0A507D6V4-F1
#
_cell.length_a   1.000
_cell.length_b   1.000
_cell.length_c   1.000
_cell.angle_alpha   90.00
_cell.angle_beta   90.00
_cell.angle_gamma   90.00
#
_symmetry.space_group_name_H-M   'P 1'
#
loop_
_entity.id
_entity.type
_entity.pdbx_description
1 polymer ?
#
loop_
_entity_poly.entity_id
_entity_poly.type
_entity_poly.pdbx_seq_one_letter_code
_entity_poly.pdbx_strand_id
1 'polypeptide(L)'
;VDLEEEAIELLIRSYCRESGVRNLKKHIDKVYRKAAFRVVSRGQEAEEKLKETENAKTEEGGTVAAENVVAMEQLKITKDNLKDYVGSPKYTSDRMYDVTPPGVIMGLAWTSMGGTSLYIESVLGSVISDDSKPSFHRTGQLGDVMKESSSIAYTFSKAFMARHFPENKFFDKASVHLHVPEGATPKDGPSAGTTMTTSLLSLALNTPALADVAMTGELTLTGKVLKIGGVKEKTIAAKRSGVSNIIFPASNRADWDELPAYIKEGLTPHFVGWYEEVFKVVFPALEMKNDEGMGKGRKLVSFNA
;
A
#
# COMPACT_ATOMS: atom_id res chain seq x y z
N VAL A 1 -2.93 -4.04 34.58
CA VAL A 1 -2.41 -4.39 33.25
C VAL A 1 -1.81 -3.14 32.68
N ASP A 2 -0.52 -3.19 32.36
CA ASP A 2 0.23 -2.09 31.75
C ASP A 2 0.54 -2.49 30.30
N LEU A 3 0.08 -1.68 29.34
CA LEU A 3 0.24 -1.95 27.91
C LEU A 3 1.20 -0.90 27.33
N GLU A 4 2.41 -1.33 26.99
CA GLU A 4 3.46 -0.43 26.52
C GLU A 4 3.12 0.22 25.17
N GLU A 5 3.70 1.40 24.92
CA GLU A 5 3.48 2.17 23.69
C GLU A 5 3.88 1.36 22.45
N GLU A 6 5.00 0.65 22.49
CA GLU A 6 5.48 -0.19 21.40
C GLU A 6 4.52 -1.37 21.11
N ALA A 7 3.81 -1.87 22.13
CA ALA A 7 2.79 -2.89 21.96
C ALA A 7 1.52 -2.31 21.31
N ILE A 8 1.15 -1.07 21.65
CA ILE A 8 0.05 -0.34 21.01
C ILE A 8 0.40 -0.06 19.54
N GLU A 9 1.62 0.39 19.26
CA GLU A 9 2.10 0.59 17.88
C GLU A 9 2.05 -0.71 17.08
N LEU A 10 2.47 -1.84 17.67
CA LEU A 10 2.39 -3.14 17.02
C LEU A 10 0.93 -3.56 16.77
N LEU A 11 0.01 -3.30 17.71
CA LEU A 11 -1.42 -3.53 17.50
C LEU A 11 -1.97 -2.73 16.32
N ILE A 12 -1.59 -1.46 16.23
CA ILE A 12 -2.01 -0.57 15.14
C ILE A 12 -1.47 -1.09 13.80
N ARG A 13 -0.16 -1.37 13.71
CA ARG A 13 0.50 -1.74 12.46
C ARG A 13 0.15 -3.15 11.98
N SER A 14 0.02 -4.11 12.89
CA SER A 14 0.00 -5.54 12.54
C SER A 14 -1.34 -6.24 12.78
N TYR A 15 -2.29 -5.61 13.46
CA TYR A 15 -3.59 -6.21 13.77
C TYR A 15 -4.77 -5.37 13.27
N CYS A 16 -4.56 -4.10 12.95
CA CYS A 16 -5.59 -3.17 12.52
C CYS A 16 -5.33 -2.64 11.10
N ARG A 17 -6.34 -2.67 10.23
CA ARG A 17 -6.31 -2.02 8.91
C ARG A 17 -7.61 -1.26 8.69
N GLU A 18 -7.66 -0.05 9.23
CA GLU A 18 -8.79 0.86 9.10
C GLU A 18 -8.33 2.28 9.37
N SER A 19 -9.11 3.25 8.90
CA SER A 19 -8.93 4.68 9.21
C SER A 19 -9.38 5.06 10.63
N GLY A 20 -10.19 4.22 11.28
CA GLY A 20 -10.68 4.44 12.65
C GLY A 20 -9.93 3.66 13.73
N VAL A 21 -10.51 3.57 14.93
CA VAL A 21 -9.94 2.85 16.10
C VAL A 21 -10.83 1.72 16.62
N ARG A 22 -11.79 1.26 15.80
CA ARG A 22 -12.76 0.21 16.17
C ARG A 22 -12.09 -1.15 16.37
N ASN A 23 -11.26 -1.56 15.42
CA ASN A 23 -10.47 -2.78 15.51
C ASN A 23 -9.39 -2.66 16.60
N LEU A 24 -8.76 -1.49 16.73
CA LEU A 24 -7.80 -1.24 17.81
C LEU A 24 -8.47 -1.45 19.17
N LYS A 25 -9.64 -0.84 19.39
CA LYS A 25 -10.45 -1.04 20.61
C LYS A 25 -10.77 -2.53 20.83
N LYS A 26 -11.26 -3.24 19.82
CA LYS A 26 -11.57 -4.68 19.94
C LYS A 26 -10.35 -5.51 20.34
N HIS A 27 -9.18 -5.18 19.80
CA HIS A 27 -7.93 -5.85 20.13
C HIS A 27 -7.48 -5.53 21.56
N ILE A 28 -7.56 -4.27 21.97
CA ILE A 28 -7.32 -3.86 23.37
C ILE A 28 -8.28 -4.59 24.31
N ASP A 29 -9.59 -4.63 24.03
CA ASP A 29 -10.58 -5.36 24.83
C ASP A 29 -10.27 -6.87 24.91
N LYS A 30 -9.71 -7.46 23.84
CA LYS A 30 -9.26 -8.85 23.84
C LYS A 30 -8.03 -9.03 24.74
N VAL A 31 -7.07 -8.11 24.70
CA VAL A 31 -5.89 -8.09 25.57
C VAL A 31 -6.33 -8.06 27.03
N TYR A 32 -7.17 -7.12 27.42
CA TYR A 32 -7.65 -6.99 28.80
C TYR A 32 -8.45 -8.22 29.26
N ARG A 33 -9.32 -8.78 28.41
CA ARG A 33 -10.05 -10.02 28.75
C ARG A 33 -9.12 -11.20 28.97
N LYS A 34 -8.11 -11.38 28.12
CA LYS A 34 -7.14 -12.48 28.25
C LYS A 34 -6.21 -12.28 29.45
N ALA A 35 -5.84 -11.04 29.74
CA ALA A 35 -5.10 -10.66 30.94
C ALA A 35 -5.90 -10.97 32.21
N ALA A 36 -7.18 -10.55 32.28
CA ALA A 36 -8.06 -10.85 33.40
C ALA A 36 -8.22 -12.37 33.62
N PHE A 37 -8.43 -13.13 32.54
CA PHE A 37 -8.47 -14.59 32.62
C PHE A 37 -7.18 -15.18 33.22
N ARG A 38 -6.00 -14.74 32.76
CA ARG A 38 -4.71 -15.22 33.30
C ARG A 38 -4.54 -14.89 34.78
N VAL A 39 -4.98 -13.72 35.23
CA VAL A 39 -4.92 -13.33 36.66
C VAL A 39 -5.81 -14.23 37.50
N VAL A 40 -7.05 -14.47 37.07
CA VAL A 40 -8.00 -15.35 37.77
C VAL A 40 -7.49 -16.80 37.80
N SER A 41 -7.02 -17.34 36.69
CA SER A 41 -6.49 -18.70 36.62
C SER A 41 -5.27 -18.90 37.52
N ARG A 42 -4.33 -17.95 37.55
CA ARG A 42 -3.18 -18.00 38.47
C ARG A 42 -3.61 -17.92 39.93
N GLY A 43 -4.63 -17.12 40.24
CA GLY A 43 -5.21 -17.06 41.58
C GLY A 43 -5.80 -18.41 42.02
N GLN A 44 -6.55 -19.07 41.14
CA GLN A 44 -7.12 -20.39 41.38
C GLN A 44 -6.04 -21.47 41.57
N GLU A 45 -5.02 -21.48 40.71
CA GLU A 45 -3.87 -22.39 40.83
C GLU A 45 -3.08 -22.17 42.14
N ALA A 46 -2.95 -20.92 42.58
CA ALA A 46 -2.31 -20.60 43.85
C ALA A 46 -3.15 -21.05 45.05
N GLU A 47 -4.47 -20.87 45.00
CA GLU A 47 -5.40 -21.36 46.02
C GLU A 47 -5.42 -22.90 46.11
N GLU A 48 -5.39 -23.60 44.97
CA GLU A 48 -5.32 -25.07 44.94
C GLU A 48 -4.00 -25.58 45.53
N LYS A 49 -2.86 -24.96 45.17
CA LYS A 49 -1.56 -25.30 45.76
C LYS A 49 -1.52 -25.05 47.26
N LEU A 50 -2.11 -23.97 47.75
CA LEU A 50 -2.20 -23.69 49.19
C LEU A 50 -3.00 -24.79 49.92
N LYS A 51 -4.12 -25.24 49.35
CA LYS A 51 -4.95 -26.33 49.92
C LYS A 51 -4.23 -27.69 49.89
N GLU A 52 -3.48 -28.00 48.84
CA GLU A 52 -2.65 -29.21 48.79
C GLU A 52 -1.50 -29.17 49.82
N THR A 53 -0.91 -27.99 50.03
CA THR A 53 0.16 -27.82 51.02
C THR A 53 -0.36 -27.84 52.46
N GLU A 54 -1.60 -27.38 52.71
CA GLU A 54 -2.28 -27.51 54.00
C GLU A 54 -2.66 -28.96 54.30
N ASN A 55 -3.17 -29.72 53.31
CA ASN A 55 -3.47 -31.15 53.47
C ASN A 55 -2.21 -32.03 53.66
N ALA A 56 -1.05 -31.59 53.15
CA ALA A 56 0.24 -32.24 53.39
C ALA A 56 0.85 -31.91 54.78
N LYS A 57 0.37 -30.86 55.46
CA LYS A 57 0.85 -30.43 56.79
C LYS A 57 0.05 -30.99 57.98
N THR A 58 -0.93 -31.87 57.73
CA THR A 58 -1.73 -32.49 58.79
C THR A 58 -1.03 -33.63 59.56
N GLU A 59 0.27 -33.88 59.38
CA GLU A 59 1.00 -34.85 60.22
C GLU A 59 1.98 -34.28 61.25
N GLU A 60 2.45 -33.03 61.19
CA GLU A 60 3.20 -32.45 62.32
C GLU A 60 2.91 -30.96 62.51
N GLY A 61 2.39 -30.64 63.69
CA GLY A 61 1.85 -29.34 64.06
C GLY A 61 2.90 -28.22 64.11
N GLY A 62 2.56 -27.10 63.50
CA GLY A 62 3.27 -25.83 63.64
C GLY A 62 2.52 -24.72 62.90
N THR A 63 1.93 -23.80 63.66
CA THR A 63 1.23 -22.61 63.16
C THR A 63 2.18 -21.69 62.42
N VAL A 64 1.88 -21.34 61.16
CA VAL A 64 2.56 -20.27 60.44
C VAL A 64 1.53 -19.29 59.87
N ALA A 65 1.79 -18.02 60.13
CA ALA A 65 0.91 -16.88 59.93
C ALA A 65 0.34 -16.77 58.49
N ALA A 66 -0.97 -16.60 58.44
CA ALA A 66 -1.73 -16.29 57.24
C ALA A 66 -1.58 -14.80 56.88
N GLU A 67 -0.45 -14.41 56.30
CA GLU A 67 -0.34 -13.15 55.56
C GLU A 67 0.46 -13.40 54.29
N ASN A 68 -0.23 -13.83 53.24
CA ASN A 68 0.19 -13.57 51.86
C ASN A 68 -1.04 -13.05 51.13
N VAL A 69 -1.34 -11.78 51.39
CA VAL A 69 -2.21 -10.99 50.52
C VAL A 69 -1.62 -11.10 49.12
N VAL A 70 -2.36 -11.73 48.22
CA VAL A 70 -2.01 -11.89 46.80
C VAL A 70 -1.77 -10.49 46.24
N ALA A 71 -0.53 -10.02 46.26
CA ALA A 71 -0.13 -8.82 45.58
C ALA A 71 -0.42 -9.07 44.10
N MET A 72 -1.46 -8.43 43.57
CA MET A 72 -1.78 -8.47 42.14
C MET A 72 -0.60 -7.86 41.39
N GLU A 73 0.33 -8.69 40.99
CA GLU A 73 1.49 -8.30 40.20
C GLU A 73 1.01 -7.58 38.95
N GLN A 74 1.55 -6.38 38.71
CA GLN A 74 1.15 -5.56 37.58
C GLN A 74 1.55 -6.28 36.29
N LEU A 75 0.57 -6.85 35.59
CA LEU A 75 0.80 -7.59 34.35
C LEU A 75 1.24 -6.63 33.23
N LYS A 76 2.52 -6.68 32.85
CA LYS A 76 3.10 -5.86 31.77
C LYS A 76 3.01 -6.56 30.42
N ILE A 77 2.45 -5.88 29.42
CA ILE A 77 2.25 -6.38 28.07
C ILE A 77 3.13 -5.59 27.13
N THR A 78 4.13 -6.27 26.58
CA THR A 78 5.18 -5.73 25.72
C THR A 78 4.98 -6.21 24.28
N LYS A 79 5.75 -5.68 23.34
CA LYS A 79 5.75 -6.11 21.94
C LYS A 79 5.95 -7.62 21.78
N ASP A 80 6.80 -8.22 22.60
CA ASP A 80 7.22 -9.63 22.48
C ASP A 80 6.16 -10.61 22.99
N ASN A 81 5.43 -10.24 24.04
CA ASN A 81 4.40 -11.09 24.65
C ASN A 81 2.98 -10.82 24.13
N LEU A 82 2.78 -9.75 23.35
CA LEU A 82 1.48 -9.35 22.78
C LEU A 82 0.77 -10.49 22.03
N LYS A 83 1.54 -11.30 21.28
CA LYS A 83 1.03 -12.45 20.50
C LYS A 83 0.26 -13.46 21.36
N ASP A 84 0.60 -13.58 22.64
CA ASP A 84 -0.05 -14.51 23.56
C ASP A 84 -1.48 -14.06 23.93
N TYR A 85 -1.78 -12.78 23.76
CA TYR A 85 -3.07 -12.17 24.09
C TYR A 85 -3.98 -12.06 22.87
N VAL A 86 -3.43 -11.62 21.74
CA VAL A 86 -4.23 -11.35 20.52
C VAL A 86 -4.09 -12.41 19.42
N GLY A 87 -3.08 -13.28 19.50
CA GLY A 87 -2.72 -14.26 18.47
C GLY A 87 -1.63 -13.73 17.53
N SER A 88 -1.30 -14.49 16.48
CA SER A 88 -0.33 -14.07 15.47
C SER A 88 -0.76 -12.78 14.75
N PRO A 89 0.20 -11.93 14.36
CA PRO A 89 -0.03 -10.76 13.49
C PRO A 89 -0.91 -11.12 12.29
N LYS A 90 -1.93 -10.31 12.02
CA LYS A 90 -2.78 -10.48 10.82
C LYS A 90 -2.18 -9.81 9.59
N TYR A 91 -1.42 -8.75 9.82
CA TYR A 91 -0.79 -7.94 8.77
C TYR A 91 0.69 -7.84 9.10
N THR A 92 1.53 -8.31 8.19
CA THR A 92 2.99 -8.30 8.35
C THR A 92 3.61 -7.03 7.77
N SER A 93 3.03 -6.47 6.69
CA SER A 93 3.49 -5.23 6.07
C SER A 93 2.40 -4.65 5.14
N ASP A 94 2.31 -3.32 5.05
CA ASP A 94 1.55 -2.61 4.00
C ASP A 94 2.32 -2.55 2.66
N ARG A 95 3.63 -2.83 2.71
CA ARG A 95 4.51 -2.90 1.54
C ARG A 95 4.60 -4.36 1.06
N MET A 96 4.17 -4.62 -0.17
CA MET A 96 4.22 -5.94 -0.80
C MET A 96 5.62 -6.26 -1.37
N TYR A 97 6.33 -5.23 -1.84
CA TYR A 97 7.64 -5.35 -2.48
C TYR A 97 8.65 -4.41 -1.80
N ASP A 98 9.77 -4.94 -1.32
CA ASP A 98 10.88 -4.11 -0.83
C ASP A 98 11.50 -3.32 -1.99
N VAL A 99 11.80 -4.01 -3.08
CA VAL A 99 12.19 -3.43 -4.37
C VAL A 99 11.24 -3.93 -5.43
N THR A 100 10.65 -3.02 -6.20
CA THR A 100 9.72 -3.38 -7.26
C THR A 100 10.47 -3.81 -8.52
N PRO A 101 10.16 -4.98 -9.11
CA PRO A 101 10.72 -5.36 -10.40
C PRO A 101 10.16 -4.47 -11.52
N PRO A 102 10.78 -4.46 -12.72
CA PRO A 102 10.20 -3.83 -13.89
C PRO A 102 8.77 -4.29 -14.12
N GLY A 103 7.87 -3.35 -14.38
CA GLY A 103 6.45 -3.61 -14.55
C GLY A 103 5.61 -3.52 -13.28
N VAL A 104 6.20 -3.34 -12.09
CA VAL A 104 5.46 -3.25 -10.82
C VAL A 104 5.57 -1.87 -10.22
N ILE A 105 4.45 -1.17 -10.01
CA ILE A 105 4.43 0.20 -9.49
C ILE A 105 3.46 0.33 -8.32
N MET A 106 3.87 1.03 -7.26
CA MET A 106 2.97 1.40 -6.17
C MET A 106 2.05 2.56 -6.55
N GLY A 107 0.74 2.32 -6.49
CA GLY A 107 -0.31 3.33 -6.61
C GLY A 107 -1.03 3.56 -5.29
N LEU A 108 -1.76 4.66 -5.21
CA LEU A 108 -2.61 5.01 -4.08
C LEU A 108 -4.08 4.98 -4.48
N ALA A 109 -4.86 4.19 -3.74
CA ALA A 109 -6.30 4.09 -3.90
C ALA A 109 -7.03 4.51 -2.64
N TRP A 110 -8.33 4.74 -2.80
CA TRP A 110 -9.25 4.96 -1.71
C TRP A 110 -10.33 3.89 -1.76
N THR A 111 -10.72 3.39 -0.60
CA THR A 111 -11.79 2.41 -0.41
C THR A 111 -12.72 2.89 0.69
N SER A 112 -13.86 2.22 0.88
CA SER A 112 -14.76 2.47 2.01
C SER A 112 -14.09 2.28 3.38
N MET A 113 -12.99 1.52 3.45
CA MET A 113 -12.20 1.29 4.67
C MET A 113 -11.10 2.33 4.89
N GLY A 114 -10.95 3.29 3.96
CA GLY A 114 -9.90 4.30 3.94
C GLY A 114 -8.91 4.11 2.80
N GLY A 115 -7.81 4.85 2.87
CA GLY A 115 -6.75 4.81 1.85
C GLY A 115 -5.94 3.52 1.93
N THR A 116 -5.57 3.00 0.75
CA THR A 116 -4.73 1.82 0.61
C THR A 116 -3.69 2.02 -0.49
N SER A 117 -2.48 1.50 -0.27
CA SER A 117 -1.55 1.27 -1.37
C SER A 117 -1.98 0.05 -2.16
N LEU A 118 -1.79 0.09 -3.47
CA LEU A 118 -1.98 -1.03 -4.38
C LEU A 118 -0.76 -1.15 -5.27
N TYR A 119 -0.42 -2.36 -5.71
CA TYR A 119 0.67 -2.58 -6.67
C TYR A 119 0.08 -2.92 -8.01
N ILE A 120 0.33 -2.11 -9.03
CA ILE A 120 -0.09 -2.41 -10.39
C ILE A 120 1.04 -3.17 -11.07
N GLU A 121 0.70 -4.34 -11.59
CA GLU A 121 1.65 -5.27 -12.19
C GLU A 121 1.38 -5.39 -13.68
N SER A 122 2.40 -5.19 -14.50
CA SER A 122 2.37 -5.44 -15.93
C SER A 122 3.43 -6.46 -16.27
N VAL A 123 3.03 -7.53 -16.95
CA VAL A 123 3.94 -8.59 -17.39
C VAL A 123 3.73 -8.89 -18.87
N LEU A 124 4.75 -9.51 -19.46
CA LEU A 124 4.64 -10.06 -20.81
C LEU A 124 3.86 -11.39 -20.74
N GLY A 125 2.70 -11.44 -21.39
CA GLY A 125 1.81 -12.59 -21.41
C GLY A 125 2.27 -13.73 -22.33
N SER A 126 3.11 -13.43 -23.33
CA SER A 126 3.70 -14.43 -24.22
C SER A 126 5.03 -13.95 -24.79
N VAL A 127 5.94 -14.87 -25.09
CA VAL A 127 7.22 -14.56 -25.75
C VAL A 127 6.97 -13.78 -27.04
N ILE A 128 7.76 -12.74 -27.27
CA ILE A 128 7.69 -11.94 -28.50
C ILE A 128 8.42 -12.68 -29.62
N SER A 129 7.67 -13.04 -30.66
CA SER A 129 8.16 -13.59 -31.92
C SER A 129 7.84 -12.65 -33.08
N ASP A 130 8.34 -12.94 -34.28
CA ASP A 130 8.11 -12.05 -35.41
C ASP A 130 6.66 -11.95 -35.85
N ASP A 131 5.90 -13.03 -35.70
CA ASP A 131 4.47 -13.14 -36.00
C ASP A 131 3.57 -12.68 -34.84
N SER A 132 4.16 -12.27 -33.71
CA SER A 132 3.41 -11.84 -32.55
C SER A 132 2.59 -10.58 -32.85
N LYS A 133 1.33 -10.62 -32.43
CA LYS A 133 0.41 -9.47 -32.52
C LYS A 133 0.25 -8.84 -31.15
N PRO A 134 0.12 -7.50 -31.07
CA PRO A 134 -0.02 -6.84 -29.80
C PRO A 134 -1.38 -7.17 -29.19
N SER A 135 -1.41 -7.45 -27.90
CA SER A 135 -2.65 -7.65 -27.16
C SER A 135 -2.55 -7.07 -25.75
N PHE A 136 -3.70 -6.75 -25.15
CA PHE A 136 -3.76 -6.15 -23.82
C PHE A 136 -4.84 -6.84 -22.99
N HIS A 137 -4.40 -7.58 -21.99
CA HIS A 137 -5.23 -8.29 -21.04
C HIS A 137 -5.22 -7.56 -19.71
N ARG A 138 -6.36 -7.57 -19.00
CA ARG A 138 -6.52 -6.91 -17.72
C ARG A 138 -7.31 -7.74 -16.74
N THR A 139 -6.87 -7.79 -15.49
CA THR A 139 -7.47 -8.58 -14.41
C THR A 139 -7.42 -7.84 -13.07
N GLY A 140 -8.14 -8.35 -12.07
CA GLY A 140 -8.16 -7.74 -10.72
C GLY A 140 -9.52 -7.16 -10.30
N GLN A 141 -10.63 -7.67 -10.85
CA GLN A 141 -11.99 -7.18 -10.61
C GLN A 141 -12.16 -5.68 -10.88
N LEU A 142 -11.74 -5.26 -12.07
CA LEU A 142 -11.86 -3.87 -12.51
C LEU A 142 -13.31 -3.57 -12.90
N GLY A 143 -13.85 -2.47 -12.39
CA GLY A 143 -15.10 -1.88 -12.88
C GLY A 143 -14.92 -1.21 -14.24
N ASP A 144 -16.00 -0.68 -14.82
CA ASP A 144 -15.98 -0.20 -16.20
C ASP A 144 -15.14 1.07 -16.38
N VAL A 145 -15.14 1.97 -15.39
CA VAL A 145 -14.29 3.18 -15.42
C VAL A 145 -12.82 2.80 -15.33
N MET A 146 -12.48 1.82 -14.49
CA MET A 146 -11.11 1.35 -14.38
C MET A 146 -10.64 0.56 -15.61
N LYS A 147 -11.53 -0.21 -16.25
CA LYS A 147 -11.25 -0.82 -17.57
C LYS A 147 -10.98 0.27 -18.61
N GLU A 148 -11.80 1.31 -18.69
CA GLU A 148 -11.57 2.43 -19.60
C GLU A 148 -10.23 3.13 -19.32
N SER A 149 -9.97 3.45 -18.05
CA SER A 149 -8.70 4.05 -17.60
C SER A 149 -7.49 3.21 -18.01
N SER A 150 -7.56 1.88 -17.91
CA SER A 150 -6.49 0.98 -18.36
C SER A 150 -6.31 1.00 -19.89
N SER A 151 -7.38 1.13 -20.67
CA SER A 151 -7.29 1.29 -22.13
C SER A 151 -6.60 2.61 -22.51
N ILE A 152 -6.94 3.70 -21.81
CA ILE A 152 -6.34 5.02 -22.01
C ILE A 152 -4.85 4.96 -21.67
N ALA A 153 -4.51 4.39 -20.51
CA ALA A 153 -3.13 4.21 -20.07
C ALA A 153 -2.30 3.40 -21.09
N TYR A 154 -2.85 2.31 -21.61
CA TYR A 154 -2.20 1.49 -22.64
C TYR A 154 -1.98 2.29 -23.93
N THR A 155 -3.02 2.94 -24.44
CA THR A 155 -2.94 3.75 -25.67
C THR A 155 -1.92 4.87 -25.54
N PHE A 156 -1.94 5.61 -24.43
CA PHE A 156 -0.96 6.66 -24.17
C PHE A 156 0.45 6.09 -24.04
N SER A 157 0.65 4.94 -23.40
CA SER A 157 1.98 4.30 -23.28
C SER A 157 2.58 3.97 -24.65
N LYS A 158 1.78 3.50 -25.61
CA LYS A 158 2.25 3.26 -26.99
C LYS A 158 2.69 4.57 -27.65
N ALA A 159 1.88 5.63 -27.53
CA ALA A 159 2.18 6.93 -28.11
C ALA A 159 3.43 7.57 -27.47
N PHE A 160 3.55 7.48 -26.15
CA PHE A 160 4.70 7.95 -25.38
C PHE A 160 5.98 7.23 -25.80
N MET A 161 5.94 5.90 -25.91
CA MET A 161 7.06 5.09 -26.37
C MET A 161 7.48 5.48 -27.79
N ALA A 162 6.53 5.58 -28.71
CA ALA A 162 6.81 5.96 -30.11
C ALA A 162 7.45 7.36 -30.22
N ARG A 163 7.07 8.30 -29.35
CA ARG A 163 7.59 9.67 -29.35
C ARG A 163 8.98 9.78 -28.72
N HIS A 164 9.17 9.20 -27.54
CA HIS A 164 10.38 9.43 -26.73
C HIS A 164 11.44 8.34 -26.88
N PHE A 165 11.04 7.14 -27.33
CA PHE A 165 11.91 5.98 -27.51
C PHE A 165 11.58 5.24 -28.82
N PRO A 166 11.70 5.91 -30.00
CA PRO A 166 11.21 5.39 -31.28
C PRO A 166 11.85 4.06 -31.72
N GLU A 167 13.04 3.74 -31.22
CA GLU A 167 13.72 2.45 -31.47
C GLU A 167 13.09 1.29 -30.70
N ASN A 168 12.38 1.57 -29.61
CA ASN A 168 11.73 0.55 -28.80
C ASN A 168 10.38 0.17 -29.43
N LYS A 169 10.36 -0.99 -30.09
CA LYS A 169 9.16 -1.56 -30.75
C LYS A 169 8.36 -2.53 -29.85
N PHE A 170 8.58 -2.51 -28.54
CA PHE A 170 7.96 -3.46 -27.61
C PHE A 170 6.44 -3.57 -27.79
N PHE A 171 5.73 -2.45 -27.77
CA PHE A 171 4.26 -2.42 -27.85
C PHE A 171 3.68 -2.76 -29.23
N ASP A 172 4.51 -2.95 -30.25
CA ASP A 172 4.06 -3.35 -31.59
C ASP A 172 3.79 -4.85 -31.65
N LYS A 173 4.49 -5.65 -30.83
CA LYS A 173 4.38 -7.12 -30.82
C LYS A 173 4.01 -7.69 -29.45
N ALA A 174 4.15 -6.94 -28.36
CA ALA A 174 3.95 -7.46 -27.01
C ALA A 174 2.48 -7.81 -26.72
N SER A 175 2.29 -9.02 -26.19
CA SER A 175 1.09 -9.40 -25.46
C SER A 175 1.28 -9.00 -24.01
N VAL A 176 0.59 -7.96 -23.55
CA VAL A 176 0.75 -7.41 -22.19
C VAL A 176 -0.41 -7.83 -21.32
N HIS A 177 -0.13 -8.27 -20.09
CA HIS A 177 -1.13 -8.53 -19.06
C HIS A 177 -0.94 -7.56 -17.91
N LEU A 178 -1.95 -6.74 -17.65
CA LEU A 178 -2.02 -5.83 -16.50
C LEU A 178 -2.90 -6.42 -15.39
N HIS A 179 -2.38 -6.48 -14.18
CA HIS A 179 -3.08 -6.97 -13.01
C HIS A 179 -3.12 -5.91 -11.91
N VAL A 180 -4.27 -5.81 -11.24
CA VAL A 180 -4.45 -4.95 -10.06
C VAL A 180 -4.94 -5.82 -8.88
N PRO A 181 -4.04 -6.32 -8.02
CA PRO A 181 -4.38 -7.04 -6.81
C PRO A 181 -5.17 -6.17 -5.82
N GLU A 182 -5.99 -6.72 -4.93
CA GLU A 182 -6.31 -8.14 -4.72
C GLU A 182 -7.50 -8.60 -5.58
N GLY A 183 -7.46 -9.80 -6.15
CA GLY A 183 -8.49 -10.25 -7.10
C GLY A 183 -9.92 -10.40 -6.56
N ALA A 184 -10.17 -10.26 -5.25
CA ALA A 184 -11.49 -10.42 -4.64
C ALA A 184 -12.20 -9.11 -4.29
N THR A 185 -11.49 -7.98 -4.35
CA THR A 185 -12.05 -6.66 -4.05
C THR A 185 -12.33 -5.89 -5.34
N PRO A 186 -13.58 -5.47 -5.58
CA PRO A 186 -13.89 -4.62 -6.73
C PRO A 186 -13.10 -3.31 -6.67
N LYS A 187 -12.53 -2.91 -7.81
CA LYS A 187 -11.77 -1.66 -7.95
C LYS A 187 -12.34 -0.87 -9.10
N ASP A 188 -12.79 0.34 -8.81
CA ASP A 188 -13.31 1.21 -9.85
C ASP A 188 -12.92 2.66 -9.62
N GLY A 189 -12.77 3.39 -10.71
CA GLY A 189 -12.35 4.79 -10.73
C GLY A 189 -11.08 5.05 -11.55
N PRO A 190 -10.90 6.28 -12.04
CA PRO A 190 -9.87 6.61 -13.04
C PRO A 190 -8.51 6.96 -12.43
N SER A 191 -8.41 7.06 -11.10
CA SER A 191 -7.26 7.64 -10.39
C SER A 191 -5.95 6.85 -10.44
N ALA A 192 -5.94 5.71 -11.13
CA ALA A 192 -4.78 4.84 -11.32
C ALA A 192 -4.14 4.98 -12.71
N GLY A 193 -4.63 5.88 -13.57
CA GLY A 193 -4.15 6.04 -14.95
C GLY A 193 -2.62 6.26 -15.02
N THR A 194 -2.11 7.18 -14.21
CA THR A 194 -0.66 7.44 -14.11
C THR A 194 0.14 6.22 -13.62
N THR A 195 -0.36 5.50 -12.62
CA THR A 195 0.27 4.29 -12.10
C THR A 195 0.31 3.17 -13.16
N MET A 196 -0.79 2.97 -13.89
CA MET A 196 -0.89 1.96 -14.95
C MET A 196 0.07 2.27 -16.11
N THR A 197 0.11 3.52 -16.58
CA THR A 197 1.07 3.93 -17.62
C THR A 197 2.50 3.71 -17.16
N THR A 198 2.82 4.05 -15.91
CA THR A 198 4.19 3.87 -15.38
C THR A 198 4.57 2.40 -15.31
N SER A 199 3.64 1.52 -14.93
CA SER A 199 3.85 0.07 -14.91
C SER A 199 4.09 -0.47 -16.32
N LEU A 200 3.31 -0.03 -17.30
CA LEU A 200 3.49 -0.40 -18.70
C LEU A 200 4.83 0.06 -19.28
N LEU A 201 5.22 1.32 -19.02
CA LEU A 201 6.50 1.86 -19.48
C LEU A 201 7.69 1.20 -18.75
N SER A 202 7.58 0.93 -17.46
CA SER A 202 8.58 0.20 -16.69
C SER A 202 8.88 -1.17 -17.29
N LEU A 203 7.82 -1.92 -17.64
CA LEU A 203 7.94 -3.21 -18.33
C LEU A 203 8.62 -3.06 -19.70
N ALA A 204 8.15 -2.13 -20.51
CA ALA A 204 8.64 -1.95 -21.88
C ALA A 204 10.09 -1.44 -21.96
N LEU A 205 10.54 -0.68 -20.95
CA LEU A 205 11.90 -0.18 -20.81
C LEU A 205 12.79 -1.13 -20.00
N ASN A 206 12.22 -2.23 -19.49
CA ASN A 206 12.88 -3.16 -18.57
C ASN A 206 13.63 -2.44 -17.43
N THR A 207 13.02 -1.38 -16.90
CA THR A 207 13.64 -0.50 -15.90
C THR A 207 12.71 -0.41 -14.70
N PRO A 208 13.18 -0.77 -13.48
CA PRO A 208 12.36 -0.63 -12.27
C PRO A 208 12.15 0.84 -11.93
N ALA A 209 10.99 1.16 -11.37
CA ALA A 209 10.76 2.48 -10.77
C ALA A 209 11.61 2.68 -9.51
N LEU A 210 11.78 3.94 -9.11
CA LEU A 210 12.28 4.26 -7.77
C LEU A 210 11.44 3.52 -6.70
N ALA A 211 12.10 2.82 -5.79
CA ALA A 211 11.43 1.99 -4.79
C ALA A 211 10.63 2.82 -3.77
N ASP A 212 10.97 4.10 -3.59
CA ASP A 212 10.39 4.98 -2.58
C ASP A 212 9.46 6.03 -3.20
N VAL A 213 8.56 5.59 -4.08
CA VAL A 213 7.56 6.46 -4.73
C VAL A 213 6.18 5.82 -4.77
N ALA A 214 5.16 6.61 -4.47
CA ALA A 214 3.75 6.25 -4.64
C ALA A 214 3.05 7.33 -5.46
N MET A 215 2.10 6.95 -6.32
CA MET A 215 1.44 7.91 -7.20
C MET A 215 -0.06 7.68 -7.32
N THR A 216 -0.77 8.75 -7.67
CA THR A 216 -2.16 8.71 -8.11
C THR A 216 -2.42 9.86 -9.06
N GLY A 217 -3.35 9.65 -10.00
CA GLY A 217 -3.71 10.64 -10.99
C GLY A 217 -4.47 9.98 -12.11
N GLU A 218 -5.58 10.59 -12.49
CA GLU A 218 -6.26 10.25 -13.73
C GLU A 218 -5.43 10.76 -14.91
N LEU A 219 -5.43 10.03 -16.01
CA LEU A 219 -4.61 10.31 -17.18
C LEU A 219 -5.50 10.44 -18.42
N THR A 220 -5.27 11.48 -19.21
CA THR A 220 -5.91 11.62 -20.53
C THR A 220 -5.09 10.95 -21.63
N LEU A 221 -5.71 10.71 -22.79
CA LEU A 221 -5.02 10.22 -23.99
C LEU A 221 -3.87 11.12 -24.48
N THR A 222 -3.86 12.39 -24.08
CA THR A 222 -2.82 13.37 -24.44
C THR A 222 -1.74 13.53 -23.38
N GLY A 223 -1.82 12.81 -22.25
CA GLY A 223 -0.82 12.86 -21.19
C GLY A 223 -1.09 13.87 -20.08
N LYS A 224 -2.25 14.53 -20.05
CA LYS A 224 -2.61 15.46 -18.97
C LYS A 224 -3.00 14.66 -17.72
N VAL A 225 -2.48 15.08 -16.56
CA VAL A 225 -2.80 14.47 -15.26
C VAL A 225 -3.93 15.26 -14.60
N LEU A 226 -5.04 14.58 -14.30
CA LEU A 226 -6.28 15.19 -13.79
C LEU A 226 -6.45 14.98 -12.29
N LYS A 227 -7.26 15.87 -11.69
CA LYS A 227 -7.55 15.90 -10.25
C LYS A 227 -8.15 14.58 -9.78
N ILE A 228 -7.78 14.15 -8.57
CA ILE A 228 -8.35 12.98 -7.90
C ILE A 228 -9.03 13.35 -6.58
N GLY A 229 -9.86 12.45 -6.06
CA GLY A 229 -10.41 12.53 -4.70
C GLY A 229 -9.61 11.74 -3.68
N GLY A 230 -9.90 11.97 -2.39
CA GLY A 230 -9.34 11.21 -1.27
C GLY A 230 -7.87 11.51 -0.98
N VAL A 231 -7.42 12.76 -1.16
CA VAL A 231 -6.01 13.16 -0.96
C VAL A 231 -5.54 12.86 0.46
N LYS A 232 -6.38 13.15 1.47
CA LYS A 232 -6.07 12.85 2.88
C LYS A 232 -5.86 11.35 3.11
N GLU A 233 -6.80 10.53 2.67
CA GLU A 233 -6.77 9.08 2.86
C GLU A 233 -5.58 8.45 2.13
N LYS A 234 -5.31 8.89 0.88
CA LYS A 234 -4.18 8.43 0.08
C LYS A 234 -2.83 8.83 0.69
N THR A 235 -2.75 10.03 1.28
CA THR A 235 -1.54 10.48 1.99
C THR A 235 -1.26 9.63 3.23
N ILE A 236 -2.30 9.33 4.02
CA ILE A 236 -2.20 8.42 5.17
C ILE A 236 -1.76 7.01 4.74
N ALA A 237 -2.29 6.53 3.61
CA ALA A 237 -1.91 5.23 3.05
C ALA A 237 -0.42 5.19 2.65
N ALA A 238 0.06 6.22 1.94
CA ALA A 238 1.46 6.32 1.56
C ALA A 238 2.40 6.34 2.78
N LYS A 239 2.06 7.14 3.80
CA LYS A 239 2.81 7.21 5.07
C LYS A 239 2.87 5.85 5.78
N ARG A 240 1.73 5.13 5.82
CA ARG A 240 1.66 3.76 6.38
C ARG A 240 2.48 2.74 5.60
N SER A 241 2.53 2.86 4.27
CA SER A 241 3.34 2.00 3.39
C SER A 241 4.84 2.32 3.45
N GLY A 242 5.24 3.34 4.23
CA GLY A 242 6.64 3.71 4.46
C GLY A 242 7.28 4.41 3.27
N VAL A 243 6.48 5.04 2.41
CA VAL A 243 6.98 5.80 1.25
C VAL A 243 7.15 7.27 1.62
N SER A 244 8.26 7.89 1.19
CA SER A 244 8.51 9.31 1.38
C SER A 244 8.10 10.17 0.19
N ASN A 245 8.22 9.69 -1.06
CA ASN A 245 7.86 10.48 -2.25
C ASN A 245 6.44 10.16 -2.72
N ILE A 246 5.60 11.20 -2.85
CA ILE A 246 4.24 11.06 -3.36
C ILE A 246 4.04 11.93 -4.58
N ILE A 247 3.55 11.35 -5.67
CA ILE A 247 3.16 12.08 -6.87
C ILE A 247 1.65 12.32 -6.85
N PHE A 248 1.26 13.59 -6.87
CA PHE A 248 -0.12 14.04 -6.97
C PHE A 248 -0.34 14.92 -8.22
N PRO A 249 -1.57 14.96 -8.76
CA PRO A 249 -1.92 15.93 -9.78
C PRO A 249 -1.71 17.36 -9.27
N ALA A 250 -1.23 18.27 -10.11
CA ALA A 250 -1.02 19.67 -9.75
C ALA A 250 -2.30 20.34 -9.23
N SER A 251 -3.46 19.92 -9.77
CA SER A 251 -4.79 20.37 -9.34
C SER A 251 -5.18 19.95 -7.92
N ASN A 252 -4.42 19.07 -7.26
CA ASN A 252 -4.64 18.64 -5.88
C ASN A 252 -3.78 19.42 -4.85
N ARG A 253 -3.04 20.45 -5.27
CA ARG A 253 -2.22 21.26 -4.35
C ARG A 253 -3.02 21.89 -3.21
N ALA A 254 -4.18 22.48 -3.52
CA ALA A 254 -5.04 23.07 -2.50
C ALA A 254 -5.49 22.03 -1.46
N ASP A 255 -5.92 20.84 -1.91
CA ASP A 255 -6.36 19.77 -1.01
C ASP A 255 -5.20 19.24 -0.13
N TRP A 256 -3.96 19.29 -0.63
CA TRP A 256 -2.75 18.96 0.14
C TRP A 256 -2.41 20.02 1.20
N ASP A 257 -2.51 21.29 0.83
CA ASP A 257 -2.17 22.40 1.72
C ASP A 257 -3.09 22.41 2.96
N GLU A 258 -4.36 22.04 2.77
CA GLU A 258 -5.37 21.86 3.84
C GLU A 258 -5.08 20.67 4.78
N LEU A 259 -4.17 19.75 4.41
CA LEU A 259 -3.85 18.63 5.28
C LEU A 259 -3.11 19.09 6.55
N PRO A 260 -3.46 18.53 7.73
CA PRO A 260 -2.69 18.73 8.95
C PRO A 260 -1.21 18.36 8.81
N ALA A 261 -0.32 19.10 9.50
CA ALA A 261 1.12 18.92 9.41
C ALA A 261 1.58 17.49 9.74
N TYR A 262 0.98 16.85 10.75
CA TYR A 262 1.33 15.47 11.14
C TYR A 262 1.06 14.43 10.05
N ILE A 263 0.15 14.71 9.09
CA ILE A 263 -0.11 13.83 7.95
C ILE A 263 0.99 14.01 6.89
N LYS A 264 1.43 15.25 6.67
CA LYS A 264 2.45 15.62 5.67
C LYS A 264 3.88 15.32 6.11
N GLU A 265 4.12 15.27 7.41
CA GLU A 265 5.44 15.04 7.99
C GLU A 265 6.09 13.75 7.46
N GLY A 266 7.33 13.86 6.98
CA GLY A 266 8.09 12.77 6.38
C GLY A 266 7.78 12.50 4.90
N LEU A 267 6.89 13.28 4.29
CA LEU A 267 6.49 13.11 2.89
C LEU A 267 6.92 14.29 2.02
N THR A 268 7.43 13.99 0.83
CA THR A 268 7.81 14.93 -0.21
C THR A 268 6.81 14.85 -1.36
N PRO A 269 5.91 15.84 -1.53
CA PRO A 269 4.93 15.84 -2.61
C PRO A 269 5.56 16.36 -3.92
N HIS A 270 5.27 15.65 -5.01
CA HIS A 270 5.59 16.04 -6.39
C HIS A 270 4.27 16.33 -7.11
N PHE A 271 4.03 17.60 -7.44
CA PHE A 271 2.80 18.04 -8.10
C PHE A 271 2.99 18.14 -9.61
N VAL A 272 2.28 17.31 -10.36
CA VAL A 272 2.50 17.14 -11.81
C VAL A 272 1.26 17.53 -12.62
N GLY A 273 1.45 18.25 -13.74
CA GLY A 273 0.38 18.58 -14.68
C GLY A 273 0.34 17.63 -15.88
N TRP A 274 1.49 17.07 -16.24
CA TRP A 274 1.69 16.21 -17.41
C TRP A 274 2.46 14.94 -17.04
N TYR A 275 2.23 13.87 -17.80
CA TYR A 275 2.81 12.57 -17.50
C TYR A 275 4.34 12.56 -17.66
N GLU A 276 4.92 13.37 -18.54
CA GLU A 276 6.37 13.54 -18.70
C GLU A 276 7.05 13.94 -17.38
N GLU A 277 6.36 14.69 -16.52
CA GLU A 277 6.85 15.06 -15.19
C GLU A 277 6.85 13.85 -14.24
N VAL A 278 5.81 13.00 -14.31
CA VAL A 278 5.77 11.71 -13.60
C VAL A 278 6.96 10.85 -14.02
N PHE A 279 7.18 10.71 -15.33
CA PHE A 279 8.25 9.89 -15.87
C PHE A 279 9.63 10.33 -15.37
N LYS A 280 9.91 11.64 -15.35
CA LYS A 280 11.17 12.20 -14.84
C LYS A 280 11.41 11.91 -13.37
N VAL A 281 10.36 11.99 -12.54
CA VAL A 281 10.47 11.66 -11.11
C VAL A 281 10.74 10.17 -10.92
N VAL A 282 10.06 9.31 -11.68
CA VAL A 282 10.11 7.86 -11.47
C VAL A 282 11.33 7.19 -12.10
N PHE A 283 11.84 7.71 -13.22
CA PHE A 283 12.97 7.15 -13.98
C PHE A 283 14.06 8.21 -14.21
N PRO A 284 14.73 8.71 -13.16
CA PRO A 284 15.68 9.82 -13.28
C PRO A 284 16.92 9.47 -14.12
N ALA A 285 17.23 8.19 -14.29
CA ALA A 285 18.36 7.71 -15.10
C ALA A 285 18.04 7.57 -16.60
N LEU A 286 16.77 7.72 -17.00
CA LEU A 286 16.35 7.57 -18.40
C LEU A 286 16.16 8.95 -19.05
N GLU A 287 16.86 9.16 -20.15
CA GLU A 287 16.67 10.36 -20.96
C GLU A 287 15.60 10.13 -22.03
N MET A 288 14.55 10.95 -21.99
CA MET A 288 13.58 11.01 -23.08
C MET A 288 14.20 11.77 -24.24
N LYS A 289 14.05 11.27 -25.48
CA LYS A 289 14.35 12.09 -26.65
C LYS A 289 13.41 13.30 -26.64
N ASN A 290 14.00 14.50 -26.64
CA ASN A 290 13.26 15.75 -26.72
C ASN A 290 12.64 15.88 -28.11
N ASP A 291 11.44 16.44 -28.14
CA ASP A 291 10.75 16.81 -29.37
C ASP A 291 11.44 18.08 -29.92
N GLU A 292 12.52 17.93 -30.69
CA GLU A 292 13.03 19.00 -31.55
C GLU A 292 11.98 19.28 -32.65
N GLY A 293 10.83 19.89 -32.31
CA GLY A 293 9.80 20.10 -33.32
C GLY A 293 8.43 20.64 -32.92
N MET A 294 8.04 20.69 -31.64
CA MET A 294 6.65 21.09 -31.29
C MET A 294 6.46 22.57 -30.91
N GLY A 295 7.41 23.45 -31.26
CA GLY A 295 7.28 24.91 -31.17
C GLY A 295 7.14 25.65 -32.51
N LYS A 296 7.42 25.01 -33.65
CA LYS A 296 7.30 25.62 -34.98
C LYS A 296 6.86 24.59 -36.02
N GLY A 297 5.57 24.64 -36.37
CA GLY A 297 5.04 24.00 -37.57
C GLY A 297 4.48 22.59 -37.35
N ARG A 298 3.17 22.50 -37.07
CA ARG A 298 2.38 21.31 -37.39
C ARG A 298 2.47 21.09 -38.91
N LYS A 299 3.36 20.24 -39.40
CA LYS A 299 3.11 19.58 -40.68
C LYS A 299 2.01 18.55 -40.41
N LEU A 300 0.80 18.86 -40.87
CA LEU A 300 -0.26 17.88 -40.98
C LEU A 300 0.33 16.67 -41.72
N VAL A 301 0.22 15.49 -41.10
CA VAL A 301 0.36 14.23 -41.83
C VAL A 301 -0.81 14.19 -42.79
N SER A 302 -0.57 14.52 -44.06
CA SER A 302 -1.52 14.27 -45.13
C SER A 302 -1.61 12.77 -45.34
N PHE A 303 -2.70 12.16 -44.90
CA PHE A 303 -3.07 10.84 -45.38
C PHE A 303 -3.49 11.00 -46.84
N ASN A 304 -2.64 10.58 -47.77
CA ASN A 304 -3.07 10.35 -49.13
C ASN A 304 -4.00 9.12 -49.11
N ALA A 305 -5.25 9.34 -49.52
CA ALA A 305 -6.23 8.31 -49.79
C ALA A 305 -5.84 7.45 -50.99
#